data_AF-A0A1G5QT98-F1
#
_entry.id   AF-A0A1G5QT98-F1
#
_cell.length_a   1.000
_cell.length_b   1.000
_cell.length_c   1.000
_cell.angle_alpha   90.00
_cell.angle_beta   90.00
_cell.angle_gamma   90.00
#
_symmetry.space_group_name_H-M   'P 1'
#
loop_
_entity.id
_entity.type
_entity.pdbx_description
1 polymer ?
#
loop_
_entity_poly.entity_id
_entity_poly.type
_entity_poly.pdbx_seq_one_letter_code
_entity_poly.pdbx_strand_id
1 'polypeptide(L)'
;MIDKYIWEETQINAAKNKIIEENKILTPSRIISSLTFGFWTNLLSHKYEDKDSETLLWPNLLVHVFPYAPKDMTRKKIEDLLKKIKGLRNRISHHEAIWKFHYDDPNTHLPDYSAPVHGAQASCALLIKHYEDMLDMIGWISPERKDNFIKHHANERFYALCSVEGLNKYIDRHKR
;
A
#
# COMPACT_ATOMS: atom_id res chain seq x y z
N MET A 1 -4.98 31.66 -14.99
CA MET A 1 -5.80 30.57 -15.52
C MET A 1 -5.91 29.53 -14.44
N ILE A 2 -7.11 29.29 -13.92
CA ILE A 2 -7.36 28.28 -12.89
C ILE A 2 -7.50 26.95 -13.63
N ASP A 3 -6.61 25.99 -13.38
CA ASP A 3 -6.65 24.67 -14.01
C ASP A 3 -8.04 24.05 -13.83
N LYS A 4 -8.68 23.71 -14.95
CA LYS A 4 -10.13 23.53 -15.02
C LYS A 4 -10.62 22.18 -14.47
N TYR A 5 -9.73 21.29 -14.03
CA TYR A 5 -10.07 20.06 -13.30
C TYR A 5 -8.91 19.64 -12.39
N ILE A 6 -9.21 19.31 -11.14
CA ILE A 6 -8.24 18.71 -10.22
C ILE A 6 -7.93 17.29 -10.74
N TRP A 7 -6.69 16.81 -10.63
CA TRP A 7 -6.24 15.52 -11.21
C TRP A 7 -7.18 14.34 -10.89
N GLU A 8 -7.75 14.34 -9.69
CA GLU A 8 -8.71 13.36 -9.17
C GLU A 8 -10.00 13.31 -9.98
N GLU A 9 -10.53 14.46 -10.40
CA GLU A 9 -11.73 14.51 -11.25
C GLU A 9 -11.45 13.88 -12.61
N THR A 10 -10.25 14.11 -13.15
CA THR A 10 -9.80 13.44 -14.38
C THR A 10 -9.73 11.93 -14.20
N GLN A 11 -9.21 11.44 -13.06
CA GLN A 11 -9.16 10.00 -12.76
C GLN A 11 -10.55 9.39 -12.60
N ILE A 12 -11.47 10.10 -11.93
CA ILE A 12 -12.86 9.65 -11.77
C ILE A 12 -13.56 9.59 -13.13
N ASN A 13 -13.38 10.60 -13.97
CA ASN A 13 -13.98 10.63 -15.31
C ASN A 13 -13.41 9.51 -16.22
N ALA A 14 -12.10 9.26 -16.16
CA ALA A 14 -11.50 8.13 -16.85
C ALA A 14 -12.08 6.78 -16.38
N ALA A 15 -12.26 6.59 -15.06
CA ALA A 15 -12.89 5.40 -14.50
C ALA A 15 -14.34 5.23 -14.97
N LYS A 16 -15.11 6.33 -15.03
CA LYS A 16 -16.49 6.33 -15.56
C LYS A 16 -16.52 5.91 -17.03
N ASN A 17 -15.68 6.52 -17.87
CA ASN A 17 -15.62 6.23 -19.30
C ASN A 17 -15.30 4.76 -19.56
N LYS A 18 -14.30 4.21 -18.86
CA LYS A 18 -13.96 2.78 -18.97
C LYS A 18 -15.14 1.86 -18.65
N ILE A 19 -15.91 2.17 -17.60
CA ILE A 19 -17.09 1.36 -17.21
C ILE A 19 -18.16 1.41 -18.30
N ILE A 20 -18.37 2.58 -18.92
CA ILE A 20 -19.32 2.77 -20.02
C ILE A 20 -18.86 2.01 -21.26
N GLU A 21 -17.58 2.08 -21.62
CA GLU A 21 -16.97 1.32 -22.74
C GLU A 21 -17.12 -0.19 -22.57
N GLU A 22 -17.07 -0.68 -21.32
CA GLU A 22 -17.34 -2.08 -20.97
C GLU A 22 -18.84 -2.43 -20.97
N ASN A 23 -19.74 -1.53 -21.38
CA ASN A 23 -21.20 -1.66 -21.36
C ASN A 23 -21.76 -2.00 -19.96
N LYS A 24 -21.14 -1.48 -18.91
CA LYS A 24 -21.55 -1.71 -17.52
C LYS A 24 -22.28 -0.50 -16.97
N ILE A 25 -23.33 -0.75 -16.18
CA ILE A 25 -24.01 0.28 -15.37
C ILE A 25 -23.01 0.99 -14.44
N LEU A 26 -23.07 2.31 -14.41
CA LEU A 26 -22.30 3.14 -13.47
C LEU A 26 -22.86 3.01 -12.06
N THR A 27 -22.05 2.47 -11.14
CA THR A 27 -22.38 2.38 -9.71
C THR A 27 -21.19 2.87 -8.88
N PRO A 28 -21.38 3.41 -7.66
CA PRO A 28 -20.29 3.84 -6.80
C PRO A 28 -19.24 2.74 -6.59
N SER A 29 -19.69 1.51 -6.33
CA SER A 29 -18.80 0.36 -6.14
C SER A 29 -17.94 0.07 -7.37
N ARG A 30 -18.50 0.18 -8.58
CA ARG A 30 -17.73 -0.01 -9.82
C ARG A 30 -16.72 1.10 -10.02
N ILE A 31 -17.09 2.36 -9.77
CA ILE A 31 -16.17 3.49 -9.85
C ILE A 31 -15.01 3.27 -8.88
N ILE A 32 -15.29 2.98 -7.60
CA ILE A 32 -14.29 2.71 -6.56
C ILE A 32 -13.34 1.58 -7.00
N SER A 33 -13.88 0.48 -7.55
CA SER A 33 -13.08 -0.65 -8.01
C SER A 33 -12.23 -0.36 -9.26
N SER A 34 -12.63 0.62 -10.06
CA SER A 34 -11.91 1.02 -11.28
C SER A 34 -10.78 2.02 -11.00
N LEU A 35 -10.76 2.63 -9.81
CA LEU A 35 -9.70 3.56 -9.42
C LEU A 35 -8.40 2.79 -9.09
N THR A 36 -7.28 3.35 -9.52
CA THR A 36 -5.97 2.76 -9.24
C THR A 36 -5.58 2.98 -7.78
N PHE A 37 -4.68 2.15 -7.25
CA PHE A 37 -4.12 2.37 -5.91
C PHE A 37 -3.45 3.76 -5.77
N GLY A 38 -2.90 4.29 -6.86
CA GLY A 38 -2.30 5.61 -6.91
C GLY A 38 -3.27 6.74 -6.54
N PHE A 39 -4.54 6.62 -6.93
CA PHE A 39 -5.59 7.59 -6.59
C PHE A 39 -5.73 7.71 -5.06
N TRP A 40 -5.88 6.59 -4.36
CA TRP A 40 -6.06 6.56 -2.91
C TRP A 40 -4.84 7.10 -2.17
N THR A 41 -3.62 6.80 -2.65
CA THR A 41 -2.41 7.39 -2.06
C THR A 41 -2.32 8.91 -2.23
N ASN A 42 -2.86 9.46 -3.33
CA ASN A 42 -2.85 10.90 -3.56
C ASN A 42 -3.95 11.60 -2.76
N LEU A 43 -5.11 10.96 -2.62
CA LEU A 43 -6.22 11.45 -1.81
C LEU A 43 -5.85 11.58 -0.33
N LEU A 44 -4.94 10.73 0.18
CA LEU A 44 -4.40 10.81 1.54
C LEU A 44 -3.28 11.85 1.70
N SER A 45 -2.88 12.56 0.64
CA SER A 45 -1.78 13.52 0.73
C SER A 45 -2.15 14.79 1.48
N HIS A 46 -1.11 15.55 1.88
CA HIS A 46 -1.25 16.87 2.51
C HIS A 46 -2.09 17.89 1.72
N LYS A 47 -2.34 17.67 0.42
CA LYS A 47 -3.20 18.54 -0.41
C LYS A 47 -4.65 18.60 0.09
N TYR A 48 -5.08 17.56 0.80
CA TYR A 48 -6.41 17.44 1.38
C TYR A 48 -6.40 17.59 2.90
N GLU A 49 -5.32 18.15 3.46
CA GLU A 49 -5.21 18.40 4.89
C GLU A 49 -5.49 19.87 5.19
N ASP A 50 -6.48 20.11 6.02
CA ASP A 50 -6.79 21.42 6.57
C ASP A 50 -7.10 21.28 8.06
N LYS A 51 -6.27 21.89 8.89
CA LYS A 51 -6.40 21.86 10.35
C LYS A 51 -7.16 23.06 10.89
N ASP A 52 -7.35 24.10 10.07
CA ASP A 52 -7.82 25.41 10.51
C ASP A 52 -9.27 25.64 10.13
N SER A 53 -9.68 25.22 8.91
CA SER A 53 -11.05 25.45 8.41
C SER A 53 -11.97 24.24 8.48
N GLU A 54 -11.43 23.04 8.74
CA GLU A 54 -12.14 21.75 8.72
C GLU A 54 -12.86 21.43 7.39
N THR A 55 -12.61 22.19 6.31
CA THR A 55 -13.30 22.00 5.02
C THR A 55 -12.72 20.88 4.15
N LEU A 56 -11.49 20.45 4.42
CA LEU A 56 -10.83 19.35 3.69
C LEU A 56 -10.99 18.00 4.41
N LEU A 57 -10.62 16.93 3.70
CA LEU A 57 -10.82 15.55 4.14
C LEU A 57 -10.08 15.22 5.44
N TRP A 58 -8.85 15.71 5.58
CA TRP A 58 -7.98 15.38 6.70
C TRP A 58 -7.76 16.59 7.61
N PRO A 59 -7.69 16.39 8.93
CA PRO A 59 -7.66 15.12 9.66
C PRO A 59 -9.03 14.49 9.94
N ASN A 60 -10.13 15.19 9.63
CA ASN A 60 -11.49 14.86 10.03
C ASN A 60 -11.93 13.42 9.70
N LEU A 61 -11.56 12.91 8.53
CA LEU A 61 -11.90 11.55 8.11
C LEU A 61 -10.98 10.45 8.67
N LEU A 62 -9.85 10.77 9.33
CA LEU A 62 -8.92 9.74 9.81
C LEU A 62 -9.59 8.76 10.75
N VAL A 63 -10.37 9.26 11.71
CA VAL A 63 -11.07 8.43 12.71
C VAL A 63 -12.20 7.60 12.10
N HIS A 64 -12.72 8.02 10.94
CA HIS A 64 -13.76 7.30 10.22
C HIS A 64 -13.19 6.24 9.27
N VAL A 65 -12.05 6.53 8.64
CA VAL A 65 -11.39 5.62 7.68
C VAL A 65 -10.51 4.60 8.39
N PHE A 66 -9.82 5.01 9.46
CA PHE A 66 -8.92 4.19 10.28
C PHE A 66 -9.35 4.16 11.76
N PRO A 67 -10.57 3.72 12.07
CA PRO A 67 -11.12 3.76 13.43
C PRO A 67 -10.32 2.92 14.45
N TYR A 68 -9.53 1.95 13.99
CA TYR A 68 -8.73 1.06 14.84
C TYR A 68 -7.22 1.34 14.76
N ALA A 69 -6.81 2.47 14.18
CA ALA A 69 -5.40 2.87 14.20
C ALA A 69 -4.92 3.24 15.61
N PRO A 70 -3.64 2.98 15.95
CA PRO A 70 -3.02 3.49 17.17
C PRO A 70 -3.17 5.00 17.31
N LYS A 71 -3.27 5.50 18.55
CA LYS A 71 -3.48 6.93 18.84
C LYS A 71 -2.34 7.84 18.33
N ASP A 72 -1.14 7.30 18.17
CA ASP A 72 0.02 8.03 17.67
C ASP A 72 0.12 8.06 16.14
N MET A 73 -0.80 7.39 15.42
CA MET A 73 -0.86 7.41 13.97
C MET A 73 -1.42 8.73 13.46
N THR A 74 -0.57 9.47 12.75
CA THR A 74 -0.95 10.70 12.04
C THR A 74 -1.22 10.39 10.57
N ARG A 75 -1.97 11.27 9.89
CA ARG A 75 -2.17 11.21 8.44
C ARG A 75 -0.86 11.02 7.68
N LYS A 76 0.22 11.71 8.10
CA LYS A 76 1.56 11.56 7.51
C LYS A 76 2.12 10.15 7.66
N LYS A 77 2.08 9.58 8.87
CA LYS A 77 2.58 8.20 9.10
C LYS A 77 1.80 7.18 8.26
N ILE A 78 0.47 7.34 8.17
CA ILE A 78 -0.38 6.46 7.37
C ILE A 78 -0.09 6.63 5.87
N GLU A 79 0.08 7.88 5.40
CA GLU A 79 0.47 8.19 4.02
C GLU A 79 1.82 7.56 3.66
N ASP A 80 2.82 7.67 4.54
CA ASP A 80 4.16 7.12 4.35
C ASP A 80 4.12 5.58 4.27
N LEU A 81 3.33 4.93 5.13
CA LEU A 81 3.10 3.48 5.07
C LEU A 81 2.40 3.06 3.76
N LEU A 82 1.35 3.77 3.34
CA LEU A 82 0.67 3.49 2.08
C LEU A 82 1.58 3.69 0.85
N LYS A 83 2.47 4.68 0.89
CA LYS A 83 3.50 4.87 -0.15
C LYS A 83 4.49 3.71 -0.19
N LYS A 84 4.93 3.17 0.95
CA LYS A 84 5.78 1.96 1.02
C LYS A 84 5.07 0.75 0.42
N ILE A 85 3.79 0.54 0.76
CA ILE A 85 2.96 -0.54 0.19
C ILE A 85 2.81 -0.37 -1.34
N LYS A 86 2.53 0.85 -1.81
CA LYS A 86 2.45 1.17 -3.24
C LYS A 86 3.75 0.83 -3.96
N GLY A 87 4.89 1.19 -3.38
CA GLY A 87 6.22 0.87 -3.93
C GLY A 87 6.42 -0.62 -4.12
N LEU A 88 6.12 -1.43 -3.09
CA LEU A 88 6.23 -2.88 -3.17
C LEU A 88 5.28 -3.48 -4.22
N ARG A 89 4.01 -3.05 -4.24
CA ARG A 89 3.03 -3.50 -5.24
C ARG A 89 3.47 -3.16 -6.67
N ASN A 90 4.07 -1.99 -6.87
CA ASN A 90 4.56 -1.57 -8.18
C ASN A 90 5.72 -2.46 -8.64
N ARG A 91 6.68 -2.77 -7.75
CA ARG A 91 7.77 -3.73 -8.04
C ARG A 91 7.21 -5.09 -8.51
N ILE A 92 6.20 -5.61 -7.80
CA ILE A 92 5.51 -6.85 -8.20
C ILE A 92 4.91 -6.73 -9.61
N SER A 93 4.26 -5.60 -9.90
CA SER A 93 3.58 -5.36 -11.19
C SER A 93 4.56 -5.18 -12.35
N HIS A 94 5.77 -4.70 -12.06
CA HIS A 94 6.86 -4.57 -13.04
C HIS A 94 7.77 -5.81 -13.09
N HIS A 95 7.41 -6.89 -12.39
CA HIS A 95 8.22 -8.11 -12.28
C HIS A 95 9.64 -7.87 -11.74
N GLU A 96 9.79 -6.87 -10.89
CA GLU A 96 11.05 -6.56 -10.22
C GLU A 96 11.24 -7.45 -8.98
N ALA A 97 12.50 -7.74 -8.64
CA ALA A 97 12.84 -8.45 -7.42
C ALA A 97 12.34 -7.65 -6.20
N ILE A 98 11.56 -8.26 -5.31
CA ILE A 98 10.97 -7.60 -4.12
C ILE A 98 11.82 -7.72 -2.85
N TRP A 99 12.85 -8.59 -2.87
CA TRP A 99 13.74 -8.87 -1.74
C TRP A 99 15.00 -7.98 -1.69
N LYS A 100 15.18 -7.10 -2.69
CA LYS A 100 16.28 -6.14 -2.75
C LYS A 100 15.88 -4.86 -2.01
N PHE A 101 16.38 -4.68 -0.80
CA PHE A 101 16.11 -3.48 -0.01
C PHE A 101 17.35 -2.60 0.06
N HIS A 102 17.12 -1.34 0.39
CA HIS A 102 18.17 -0.34 0.58
C HIS A 102 17.88 0.39 1.88
N TYR A 103 18.92 0.90 2.53
CA TYR A 103 18.75 1.80 3.66
C TYR A 103 18.13 3.13 3.19
N ASP A 104 17.34 3.78 4.03
CA ASP A 104 16.83 5.11 3.72
C ASP A 104 17.95 6.15 3.92
N ASP A 105 18.07 7.09 2.99
CA ASP A 105 18.94 8.25 3.11
C ASP A 105 18.50 9.09 4.32
N PRO A 106 19.40 9.45 5.24
CA PRO A 106 19.04 10.13 6.49
C PRO A 106 18.49 11.55 6.28
N ASN A 107 18.78 12.19 5.15
CA ASN A 107 18.30 13.52 4.83
C ASN A 107 16.95 13.46 4.12
N THR A 108 16.81 12.58 3.12
CA THR A 108 15.60 12.53 2.28
C THR A 108 14.54 11.54 2.75
N HIS A 109 14.92 10.58 3.60
CA HIS A 109 14.10 9.45 4.03
C HIS A 109 13.58 8.58 2.86
N LEU A 110 14.29 8.62 1.73
CA LEU A 110 14.03 7.80 0.55
C LEU A 110 15.10 6.70 0.44
N PRO A 111 14.81 5.58 -0.24
CA PRO A 111 15.80 4.51 -0.40
C PRO A 111 17.08 4.99 -1.08
N ASP A 112 18.23 4.80 -0.42
CA ASP A 112 19.57 5.04 -0.94
C ASP A 112 20.08 3.83 -1.71
N TYR A 113 20.00 3.90 -3.04
CA TYR A 113 20.43 2.82 -3.93
C TYR A 113 21.94 2.51 -3.84
N SER A 114 22.75 3.37 -3.22
CA SER A 114 24.17 3.10 -2.96
C SER A 114 24.40 2.25 -1.69
N ALA A 115 23.39 2.10 -0.83
CA ALA A 115 23.44 1.38 0.44
C ALA A 115 22.47 0.18 0.46
N PRO A 116 22.76 -0.91 -0.28
CA PRO A 116 21.92 -2.11 -0.29
C PRO A 116 21.95 -2.88 1.04
N VAL A 117 20.82 -3.46 1.40
CA VAL A 117 20.71 -4.42 2.51
C VAL A 117 21.11 -5.80 2.00
N HIS A 118 22.05 -6.44 2.69
CA HIS A 118 22.57 -7.76 2.34
C HIS A 118 22.12 -8.85 3.32
N GLY A 119 22.01 -10.07 2.79
CA GLY A 119 21.72 -11.28 3.56
C GLY A 119 20.27 -11.75 3.45
N ALA A 120 20.09 -13.05 3.21
CA ALA A 120 18.77 -13.67 3.06
C ALA A 120 17.88 -13.42 4.29
N GLN A 121 18.45 -13.49 5.49
CA GLN A 121 17.72 -13.24 6.73
C GLN A 121 17.18 -11.81 6.82
N ALA A 122 18.00 -10.81 6.47
CA ALA A 122 17.58 -9.41 6.48
C ALA A 122 16.49 -9.15 5.42
N SER A 123 16.67 -9.67 4.20
CA SER A 123 15.65 -9.58 3.14
C SER A 123 14.33 -10.25 3.54
N CYS A 124 14.38 -11.44 4.13
CA CYS A 124 13.19 -12.14 4.64
C CYS A 124 12.49 -11.33 5.75
N ALA A 125 13.25 -10.82 6.73
CA ALA A 125 12.70 -10.03 7.81
C ALA A 125 12.02 -8.74 7.32
N LEU A 126 12.63 -8.04 6.35
CA LEU A 126 12.04 -6.84 5.76
C LEU A 126 10.78 -7.15 4.93
N LEU A 127 10.75 -8.26 4.19
CA LEU A 127 9.54 -8.72 3.50
C LEU A 127 8.40 -9.02 4.47
N ILE A 128 8.70 -9.72 5.56
CA ILE A 128 7.73 -9.98 6.64
C ILE A 128 7.23 -8.67 7.23
N LYS A 129 8.13 -7.75 7.56
CA LYS A 129 7.76 -6.45 8.14
C LYS A 129 6.86 -5.64 7.21
N HIS A 130 7.13 -5.65 5.90
CA HIS A 130 6.23 -5.01 4.91
C HIS A 130 4.85 -5.69 4.82
N TYR A 131 4.81 -7.00 4.96
CA TYR A 131 3.56 -7.76 4.98
C TYR A 131 2.75 -7.46 6.25
N GLU A 132 3.40 -7.38 7.39
CA GLU A 132 2.78 -6.97 8.66
C GLU A 132 2.24 -5.54 8.59
N ASP A 133 3.01 -4.59 8.03
CA ASP A 133 2.54 -3.21 7.79
C ASP A 133 1.24 -3.20 6.96
N MET A 134 1.10 -4.09 5.96
CA MET A 134 -0.13 -4.23 5.17
C MET A 134 -1.29 -4.81 5.99
N LEU A 135 -1.03 -5.84 6.79
CA LEU A 135 -2.03 -6.45 7.66
C LEU A 135 -2.53 -5.45 8.71
N ASP A 136 -1.64 -4.66 9.28
CA ASP A 136 -1.99 -3.62 10.25
C ASP A 136 -2.84 -2.53 9.61
N MET A 137 -2.48 -2.05 8.42
CA MET A 137 -3.30 -1.08 7.68
C MET A 137 -4.71 -1.61 7.41
N ILE A 138 -4.85 -2.89 7.03
CA ILE A 138 -6.16 -3.54 6.86
C ILE A 138 -6.90 -3.58 8.20
N GLY A 139 -6.21 -3.95 9.27
CA GLY A 139 -6.78 -4.03 10.62
C GLY A 139 -7.24 -2.67 11.16
N TRP A 140 -6.51 -1.60 10.86
CA TRP A 140 -6.89 -0.24 11.24
C TRP A 140 -8.20 0.21 10.59
N ILE A 141 -8.46 -0.26 9.37
CA ILE A 141 -9.73 -0.03 8.66
C ILE A 141 -10.82 -0.98 9.19
N SER A 142 -10.51 -2.27 9.32
CA SER A 142 -11.45 -3.31 9.73
C SER A 142 -10.72 -4.55 10.26
N PRO A 143 -10.80 -4.82 11.58
CA PRO A 143 -10.26 -6.03 12.19
C PRO A 143 -10.87 -7.30 11.59
N GLU A 144 -12.17 -7.29 11.30
CA GLU A 144 -12.87 -8.42 10.66
C GLU A 144 -12.26 -8.78 9.29
N ARG A 145 -11.89 -7.78 8.48
CA ARG A 145 -11.22 -8.02 7.19
C ARG A 145 -9.81 -8.57 7.36
N LYS A 146 -9.06 -8.07 8.36
CA LYS A 146 -7.73 -8.61 8.71
C LYS A 146 -7.86 -10.08 9.12
N ASP A 147 -8.81 -10.40 9.99
CA ASP A 147 -9.06 -11.78 10.46
C ASP A 147 -9.48 -12.70 9.31
N ASN A 148 -10.38 -12.24 8.44
CA ASN A 148 -10.76 -13.00 7.25
C ASN A 148 -9.54 -13.28 6.37
N PHE A 149 -8.70 -12.28 6.13
CA PHE A 149 -7.49 -12.43 5.31
C PHE A 149 -6.49 -13.43 5.92
N ILE A 150 -6.26 -13.36 7.24
CA ILE A 150 -5.33 -14.24 7.97
C ILE A 150 -5.81 -15.69 7.98
N LYS A 151 -7.13 -15.94 8.00
CA LYS A 151 -7.71 -17.29 7.98
C LYS A 151 -7.43 -18.06 6.70
N HIS A 152 -6.96 -17.41 5.63
CA HIS A 152 -6.59 -18.08 4.39
C HIS A 152 -5.15 -18.59 4.44
N HIS A 153 -4.89 -19.76 3.83
CA HIS A 153 -3.57 -20.39 3.73
C HIS A 153 -2.48 -19.50 3.08
N ALA A 154 -2.87 -18.42 2.41
CA ALA A 154 -1.93 -17.46 1.84
C ALA A 154 -1.03 -16.83 2.91
N ASN A 155 -1.55 -16.59 4.12
CA ASN A 155 -0.79 -16.00 5.22
C ASN A 155 0.36 -16.92 5.67
N GLU A 156 0.03 -18.15 6.07
CA GLU A 156 1.03 -19.16 6.48
C GLU A 156 2.05 -19.42 5.37
N ARG A 157 1.60 -19.48 4.12
CA ARG A 157 2.46 -19.71 2.97
C ARG A 157 3.42 -18.55 2.74
N PHE A 158 2.98 -17.30 2.95
CA PHE A 158 3.86 -16.14 2.83
C PHE A 158 4.99 -16.21 3.86
N TYR A 159 4.68 -16.46 5.13
CA TYR A 159 5.70 -16.63 6.18
C TYR A 159 6.66 -17.79 5.90
N ALA A 160 6.14 -18.93 5.43
CA ALA A 160 6.97 -20.08 5.07
C ALA A 160 7.95 -19.75 3.93
N LEU A 161 7.49 -19.05 2.88
CA LEU A 161 8.32 -18.64 1.74
C LEU A 161 9.31 -17.53 2.11
N CYS A 162 8.91 -16.61 2.99
CA CYS A 162 9.76 -15.53 3.50
C CYS A 162 10.59 -15.97 4.71
N SER A 163 11.07 -17.22 4.70
CA SER A 163 12.00 -17.75 5.71
C SER A 163 13.26 -18.27 5.05
N VAL A 164 14.38 -18.23 5.78
CA VAL A 164 15.66 -18.78 5.30
C VAL A 164 15.53 -20.29 5.04
N GLU A 165 14.80 -21.00 5.89
CA GLU A 165 14.53 -22.43 5.72
C GLU A 165 13.71 -22.70 4.44
N GLY A 166 12.64 -21.93 4.22
CA GLY A 166 11.81 -22.05 3.02
C GLY A 166 12.59 -21.78 1.73
N LEU A 167 13.46 -20.76 1.74
CA LEU A 167 14.36 -20.46 0.65
C LEU A 167 15.33 -21.62 0.36
N ASN A 168 15.97 -22.18 1.41
CA ASN A 168 16.88 -23.30 1.27
C ASN A 168 16.16 -24.54 0.70
N LYS A 169 14.96 -24.87 1.21
CA LYS A 169 14.14 -25.97 0.69
C LYS A 169 13.78 -25.78 -0.80
N TYR A 170 13.48 -24.55 -1.21
CA TYR A 170 13.19 -24.24 -2.61
C TYR A 170 14.43 -24.45 -3.49
N ILE A 171 15.58 -23.91 -3.07
CA ILE A 171 16.85 -24.04 -3.79
C ILE A 171 17.26 -25.52 -3.94
N ASP A 172 17.18 -26.30 -2.87
CA ASP A 172 17.60 -27.71 -2.89
C ASP A 172 16.70 -28.59 -3.76
N ARG A 173 15.43 -28.22 -3.94
CA ARG A 173 14.52 -28.89 -4.88
C ARG A 173 14.94 -28.71 -6.34
N HIS A 174 15.56 -27.58 -6.67
CA HIS A 174 16.01 -27.25 -8.03
C HIS A 174 17.46 -27.69 -8.33
N LYS A 175 18.17 -28.25 -7.36
CA LYS A 175 19.49 -28.87 -7.54
C LYS A 175 19.43 -30.35 -7.94
N ARG A 176 18.25 -30.97 -7.89
CA ARG A 176 17.99 -32.36 -8.33
C ARG A 176 17.50 -32.36 -9.76
#